data_AF-A0AAV0WNZ2-F1
#
_entry.id   AF-A0AAV0WNZ2-F1
#
_cell.length_a   1.000
_cell.length_b   1.000
_cell.length_c   1.000
_cell.angle_alpha   90.00
_cell.angle_beta   90.00
_cell.angle_gamma   90.00
#
_symmetry.space_group_name_H-M   'P 1'
#
loop_
_entity.id
_entity.type
_entity.pdbx_description
1 polymer ?
#
loop_
_entity_poly.entity_id
_entity_poly.type
_entity_poly.pdbx_seq_one_letter_code
_entity_poly.pdbx_strand_id
1 'polypeptide(L)'
;MHKYLQINLNCCKAAQALMHQVAAEEAVDFILTNEHNREEGANWHADTLGKAAIVNVRKTRLDKEGLGEAGFRWVEVHGLRLYSCYWSPNSTIQEYKDFVTRS
;
A
#
# COMPACT_ATOMS: atom_id res chain seq x y z
N MET A 1 12.46 -16.19 -1.04
CA MET A 1 11.51 -15.58 -1.99
C MET A 1 10.62 -14.66 -1.19
N HIS A 2 10.43 -13.41 -1.61
CA HIS A 2 9.58 -12.47 -0.89
C HIS A 2 8.10 -12.77 -1.12
N LYS A 3 7.27 -12.60 -0.09
CA LYS A 3 5.82 -12.77 -0.15
C LYS A 3 5.12 -11.42 -0.06
N TYR A 4 4.19 -11.19 -0.98
CA TYR A 4 3.43 -9.96 -1.10
C TYR A 4 1.95 -10.26 -0.99
N LEU A 5 1.21 -9.42 -0.27
CA LEU A 5 -0.26 -9.47 -0.21
C LEU A 5 -0.81 -8.16 -0.77
N GLN A 6 -1.76 -8.24 -1.71
CA GLN A 6 -2.49 -7.07 -2.19
C GLN A 6 -3.95 -7.17 -1.78
N ILE A 7 -4.50 -6.10 -1.19
CA ILE A 7 -5.87 -6.11 -0.67
C ILE A 7 -6.50 -4.72 -0.65
N ASN A 8 -7.78 -4.61 -1.03
CA ASN A 8 -8.60 -3.47 -0.65
C ASN A 8 -9.37 -3.83 0.64
N LEU A 9 -9.21 -3.02 1.70
CA LEU A 9 -9.81 -3.22 3.00
C LEU A 9 -11.18 -2.55 3.16
N ASN A 10 -11.61 -1.70 2.21
CA ASN A 10 -12.90 -1.01 2.18
C ASN A 10 -13.25 -0.32 3.52
N CYS A 11 -12.26 0.34 4.11
CA CYS A 11 -12.26 0.99 5.43
C CYS A 11 -12.70 0.06 6.58
N CYS A 12 -12.66 -1.27 6.40
CA CYS A 12 -13.21 -2.23 7.32
C CYS A 12 -12.18 -2.66 8.37
N LYS A 13 -12.47 -2.37 9.65
CA LYS A 13 -11.65 -2.78 10.79
C LYS A 13 -11.42 -4.30 10.84
N ALA A 14 -12.46 -5.09 10.58
CA ALA A 14 -12.36 -6.55 10.62
C ALA A 14 -11.50 -7.09 9.47
N ALA A 15 -11.63 -6.53 8.27
CA ALA A 15 -10.78 -6.89 7.14
C ALA A 15 -9.31 -6.57 7.42
N GLN A 16 -9.02 -5.41 8.03
CA GLN A 16 -7.65 -5.05 8.41
C GLN A 16 -7.07 -6.00 9.46
N ALA A 17 -7.87 -6.40 10.45
CA ALA A 17 -7.43 -7.37 11.46
C ALA A 17 -7.12 -8.74 10.83
N LEU A 18 -7.98 -9.23 9.93
CA LEU A 18 -7.76 -10.48 9.20
C LEU A 18 -6.54 -10.41 8.28
N MET A 19 -6.32 -9.27 7.63
CA MET A 19 -5.11 -9.03 6.84
C MET A 19 -3.85 -9.19 7.69
N HIS A 20 -3.82 -8.67 8.92
CA HIS A 20 -2.68 -8.88 9.82
C HIS A 20 -2.49 -10.35 10.21
N GLN A 21 -3.59 -11.06 10.49
CA GLN A 21 -3.53 -12.49 10.80
C GLN A 21 -2.98 -13.30 9.61
N VAL A 22 -3.50 -13.08 8.41
CA VAL A 22 -3.03 -13.74 7.18
C VAL A 22 -1.56 -13.40 6.92
N ALA A 23 -1.16 -12.13 7.09
CA ALA A 23 0.23 -11.73 6.90
C ALA A 23 1.19 -12.46 7.86
N ALA A 24 0.76 -12.71 9.09
CA ALA A 24 1.52 -13.47 10.07
C ALA A 24 1.58 -14.97 9.72
N GLU A 25 0.44 -15.59 9.42
CA GLU A 25 0.32 -17.02 9.08
C GLU A 25 1.11 -17.37 7.81
N GLU A 26 1.02 -16.51 6.79
CA GLU A 26 1.68 -16.72 5.51
C GLU A 26 3.11 -16.16 5.47
N ALA A 27 3.58 -15.53 6.55
CA ALA A 27 4.89 -14.90 6.62
C ALA A 27 5.14 -13.87 5.49
N VAL A 28 4.11 -13.06 5.21
CA VAL A 28 4.13 -11.95 4.22
C VAL A 28 5.16 -10.89 4.63
N ASP A 29 5.92 -10.40 3.66
CA ASP A 29 6.94 -9.37 3.87
C ASP A 29 6.36 -7.96 3.70
N PHE A 30 5.54 -7.78 2.66
CA PHE A 30 4.96 -6.50 2.28
C PHE A 30 3.48 -6.64 1.93
N ILE A 31 2.67 -5.69 2.36
CA ILE A 31 1.25 -5.61 2.02
C ILE A 31 1.00 -4.33 1.23
N LEU A 32 0.37 -4.45 0.07
CA LEU A 32 -0.11 -3.32 -0.74
C LEU A 32 -1.60 -3.17 -0.46
N THR A 33 -1.95 -2.17 0.35
CA THR A 33 -3.32 -2.02 0.86
C THR A 33 -3.99 -0.76 0.34
N ASN A 34 -5.26 -0.90 0.00
CA ASN A 34 -6.13 0.21 -0.36
C ASN A 34 -7.27 0.35 0.67
N GLU A 35 -7.74 1.58 0.87
CA GLU A 35 -8.85 1.93 1.77
C GLU A 35 -8.70 1.26 3.14
N HIS A 36 -7.53 1.41 3.77
CA HIS A 36 -7.30 0.91 5.11
C HIS A 36 -8.16 1.68 6.13
N ASN A 37 -8.50 1.04 7.25
CA ASN A 37 -9.30 1.69 8.30
C ASN A 37 -8.47 2.71 9.08
N ARG A 38 -7.22 2.37 9.39
CA ARG A 38 -6.25 3.28 10.02
C ARG A 38 -4.82 2.79 9.84
N GLU A 39 -3.86 3.69 9.87
CA GLU A 39 -2.44 3.35 9.92
C GLU A 39 -2.08 2.81 11.33
N GLU A 40 -1.22 1.78 11.38
CA GLU A 40 -0.84 1.12 12.63
C GLU A 40 0.69 1.04 12.77
N GLY A 41 1.31 2.21 12.96
CA GLY A 41 2.74 2.34 13.31
C GLY A 41 3.64 2.79 12.15
N ALA A 42 4.92 2.99 12.46
CA ALA A 42 5.90 3.58 11.53
C ALA A 42 6.26 2.71 10.31
N ASN A 43 5.78 1.47 10.27
CA ASN A 43 5.95 0.56 9.12
C ASN A 43 4.83 0.67 8.09
N TRP A 44 3.87 1.57 8.31
CA TRP A 44 2.89 1.97 7.33
C TRP A 44 3.45 3.16 6.54
N HIS A 45 3.56 2.95 5.23
CA HIS A 45 3.94 3.99 4.29
C HIS A 45 2.66 4.35 3.54
N ALA A 46 1.99 5.42 3.93
CA ALA A 46 0.72 5.83 3.34
C ALA A 46 0.90 6.93 2.29
N ASP A 47 -0.06 7.01 1.38
CA ASP A 47 -0.23 8.11 0.45
C ASP A 47 -0.79 9.35 1.17
N THR A 48 -0.88 10.50 0.50
CA THR A 48 -1.36 11.74 1.17
C THR A 48 -2.86 11.76 1.43
N LEU A 49 -3.64 10.87 0.83
CA LEU A 49 -5.09 10.78 1.03
C LEU A 49 -5.52 9.69 2.02
N GLY A 50 -4.59 8.88 2.53
CA GLY A 50 -4.91 7.71 3.36
C GLY A 50 -5.73 6.65 2.61
N LYS A 51 -5.61 6.59 1.29
CA LYS A 51 -6.31 5.66 0.39
C LYS A 51 -5.45 4.50 -0.05
N ALA A 52 -4.13 4.64 -0.10
CA ALA A 52 -3.19 3.61 -0.49
C ALA A 52 -2.04 3.57 0.51
N ALA A 53 -1.56 2.38 0.86
CA ALA A 53 -0.41 2.22 1.72
C ALA A 53 0.39 0.96 1.40
N ILE A 54 1.69 1.00 1.69
CA ILE A 54 2.56 -0.16 1.74
C ILE A 54 2.87 -0.45 3.20
N VAL A 55 2.55 -1.65 3.68
CA VAL A 55 2.90 -2.10 5.02
C VAL A 55 4.14 -2.97 4.94
N ASN A 56 5.22 -2.51 5.55
CA ASN A 56 6.48 -3.25 5.68
C ASN A 56 6.41 -4.14 6.93
N VAL A 57 5.84 -5.34 6.79
CA VAL A 57 5.47 -6.22 7.91
C VAL A 57 6.68 -6.57 8.77
N ARG A 58 7.80 -6.88 8.13
CA ARG A 58 9.05 -7.25 8.81
C ARG A 58 9.92 -6.06 9.20
N LYS A 59 9.50 -4.82 8.91
CA LYS A 59 10.28 -3.60 9.14
C LYS A 59 11.66 -3.68 8.49
N THR A 60 11.74 -4.29 7.31
CA THR A 60 12.96 -4.42 6.53
C THR A 60 13.48 -3.03 6.17
N ARG A 61 14.80 -2.82 6.21
CA ARG A 61 15.38 -1.55 5.77
C ARG A 61 15.06 -1.30 4.31
N LEU A 62 14.43 -0.16 4.02
CA LEU A 62 14.15 0.28 2.66
C LEU A 62 15.42 0.88 2.03
N ASP A 63 15.59 0.67 0.74
CA ASP A 63 16.64 1.30 -0.07
C ASP A 63 16.28 2.75 -0.37
N LYS A 64 15.02 2.98 -0.75
CA LYS A 64 14.44 4.30 -1.01
C LYS A 64 12.96 4.32 -0.65
N GLU A 65 12.44 5.52 -0.45
CA GLU A 65 11.03 5.77 -0.19
C GLU A 65 10.61 7.00 -0.99
N GLY A 66 9.49 6.88 -1.70
CA GLY A 66 8.91 7.99 -2.46
C GLY A 66 8.26 9.02 -1.55
N LEU A 67 8.01 10.20 -2.10
CA LEU A 67 7.08 11.14 -1.48
C LEU A 67 5.67 10.52 -1.45
N GLY A 68 4.87 10.90 -0.47
CA GLY A 68 3.45 10.57 -0.49
C GLY A 68 2.79 11.37 -1.59
N GLU A 69 2.19 10.67 -2.56
CA GLU A 69 1.41 11.28 -3.63
C GLU A 69 -0.06 10.92 -3.46
N ALA A 70 -0.98 11.70 -4.03
CA ALA A 70 -2.40 11.46 -3.83
C ALA A 70 -2.85 10.18 -4.56
N GLY A 71 -3.32 9.18 -3.79
CA GLY A 71 -3.74 7.87 -4.29
C GLY A 71 -2.58 6.92 -4.62
N PHE A 72 -1.34 7.27 -4.25
CA PHE A 72 -0.16 6.55 -4.68
C PHE A 72 0.97 6.54 -3.65
N ARG A 73 1.56 5.36 -3.43
CA ARG A 73 2.75 5.21 -2.60
C ARG A 73 3.73 4.23 -3.21
N TRP A 74 5.03 4.53 -3.09
CA TRP A 74 6.08 3.61 -3.47
C TRP A 74 7.24 3.55 -2.48
N VAL A 75 7.85 2.36 -2.41
CA VAL A 75 9.09 2.10 -1.68
C VAL A 75 10.00 1.23 -2.55
N GLU A 76 11.31 1.30 -2.33
CA GLU A 76 12.31 0.47 -2.98
C GLU A 76 12.98 -0.41 -1.93
N VAL A 77 13.06 -1.70 -2.18
CA VAL A 77 13.68 -2.69 -1.29
C VAL A 77 14.30 -3.82 -2.09
N HIS A 78 15.54 -4.18 -1.79
CA HIS A 78 16.32 -5.17 -2.53
C HIS A 78 16.39 -4.87 -4.04
N GLY A 79 16.46 -3.58 -4.41
CA GLY A 79 16.46 -3.14 -5.81
C GLY A 79 15.12 -3.32 -6.54
N LEU A 80 14.04 -3.70 -5.86
CA LEU A 80 12.68 -3.78 -6.40
C LEU A 80 11.85 -2.60 -5.91
N ARG A 81 11.16 -1.92 -6.82
CA ARG A 81 10.21 -0.86 -6.49
C ARG A 81 8.79 -1.41 -6.40
N LEU A 82 8.17 -1.23 -5.23
CA LEU A 82 6.81 -1.64 -4.94
C LEU A 82 5.89 -0.43 -4.98
N TYR A 83 4.70 -0.61 -5.54
CA TYR A 83 3.72 0.45 -5.76
C TYR A 83 2.36 0.02 -5.22
N SER A 84 1.79 0.82 -4.31
CA SER A 84 0.39 0.71 -3.89
C SER A 84 -0.39 1.90 -4.44
N CYS A 85 -1.47 1.61 -5.16
CA CYS A 85 -2.25 2.59 -5.89
C CYS A 85 -3.72 2.39 -5.60
N TYR A 86 -4.42 3.47 -5.27
CA TYR A 86 -5.87 3.51 -5.23
C TYR A 86 -6.38 4.50 -6.28
N TRP A 87 -7.24 3.99 -7.15
CA TRP A 87 -7.93 4.79 -8.15
C TRP A 87 -9.42 4.83 -7.85
N SER A 88 -9.98 6.03 -7.69
CA SER A 88 -11.42 6.16 -7.41
C SER A 88 -12.25 5.75 -8.63
N PRO A 89 -13.33 4.97 -8.44
CA PRO A 89 -14.26 4.67 -9.53
C PRO A 89 -15.04 5.89 -10.01
N ASN A 90 -15.10 6.95 -9.20
CA ASN A 90 -15.81 8.19 -9.51
C ASN A 90 -14.88 9.18 -10.25
N SER A 91 -14.33 8.73 -11.36
CA SER A 91 -13.33 9.49 -12.13
C SER A 91 -13.50 9.27 -13.63
N THR A 92 -13.03 10.24 -14.40
CA THR A 92 -13.00 10.19 -15.85
C THR A 92 -11.78 9.42 -16.35
N ILE A 93 -11.85 8.96 -17.60
CA ILE A 93 -10.72 8.32 -18.27
C ILE A 93 -9.51 9.25 -18.41
N GLN A 94 -9.72 10.57 -18.50
CA GLN A 94 -8.62 11.53 -18.58
C GLN A 94 -7.89 11.62 -17.24
N GLU A 95 -8.62 11.75 -16.14
CA GLU A 95 -8.02 11.77 -14.80
C GLU A 95 -7.23 10.48 -14.52
N TYR A 96 -7.70 9.33 -15.03
CA TYR A 96 -6.98 8.05 -14.93
C TYR A 96 -5.66 8.08 -15.68
N LYS A 97 -5.65 8.58 -16.92
CA LYS A 97 -4.42 8.73 -17.72
C LYS A 97 -3.42 9.66 -17.03
N ASP A 98 -3.91 10.77 -16.49
CA ASP A 98 -3.07 11.71 -15.75
C ASP A 98 -2.50 11.04 -14.49
N PHE A 99 -3.26 10.14 -13.85
CA PHE A 99 -2.82 9.40 -12.66
C PHE A 99 -1.69 8.43 -12.97
N VAL A 100 -1.85 7.57 -13.98
CA VAL A 100 -0.84 6.54 -14.33
C VAL A 100 0.43 7.12 -14.99
N THR A 101 0.43 8.39 -15.37
CA THR A 101 1.62 9.05 -15.93
C THR A 101 2.44 9.83 -14.90
N ARG A 102 1.92 9.99 -13.68
CA ARG A 102 2.63 10.59 -12.53
C ARG A 102 3.48 9.57 -11.75
N SER A 103 3.15 8.29 -11.86
CA SER A 103 3.72 7.14 -11.11
C SER A 103 5.08 6.65 -11.58
#